data_AF-A0A2N3AKC7-F1
#
_entry.id   AF-A0A2N3AKC7-F1
#
_cell.length_a   1.000
_cell.length_b   1.000
_cell.length_c   1.000
_cell.angle_alpha   90.00
_cell.angle_beta   90.00
_cell.angle_gamma   90.00
#
_symmetry.space_group_name_H-M   'P 1'
#
loop_
_entity.id
_entity.type
_entity.pdbx_description
1 polymer ?
#
loop_
_entity_poly.entity_id
_entity_poly.type
_entity_poly.pdbx_seq_one_letter_code
_entity_poly.pdbx_strand_id
1 'polypeptide(L)'
;GGLVAYLNTNDVREVVKRIKQGDKKAKLVLEAMAYQVAKEIGAGAAVLKGQIDAIILTGGIAYNNEFVNMVKDRVSFISLVMIYPGEEEMLALCDGALRVLKEEEVEKVY
;
A
#
# COMPACT_ATOMS: atom_id res chain seq x y z
N GLY A 1 -4.31 -4.42 -16.34
CA GLY A 1 -5.34 -3.46 -15.86
C GLY A 1 -4.69 -2.30 -15.14
N GLY A 2 -5.45 -1.49 -14.42
CA GLY A 2 -4.89 -0.40 -13.58
C GLY A 2 -4.16 0.69 -14.37
N LEU A 3 -3.15 1.31 -13.75
CA LEU A 3 -2.39 2.44 -14.33
C LEU A 3 -1.88 2.15 -15.75
N VAL A 4 -1.37 0.93 -16.00
CA VAL A 4 -0.85 0.52 -17.31
C VAL A 4 -1.93 0.61 -18.38
N ALA A 5 -3.15 0.15 -18.11
CA ALA A 5 -4.23 0.15 -19.09
C ALA A 5 -4.73 1.56 -19.43
N TYR A 6 -4.74 2.48 -18.46
CA TYR A 6 -5.31 3.82 -18.64
C TYR A 6 -4.28 4.89 -19.03
N LEU A 7 -3.01 4.73 -18.60
CA LEU A 7 -1.94 5.73 -18.70
C LEU A 7 -0.67 5.22 -19.40
N ASN A 8 -0.63 3.93 -19.76
CA ASN A 8 0.52 3.27 -20.41
C ASN A 8 1.82 3.32 -19.57
N THR A 9 1.69 3.31 -18.25
CA THR A 9 2.83 3.26 -17.31
C THR A 9 2.39 2.58 -16.01
N ASN A 10 3.33 1.92 -15.33
CA ASN A 10 3.18 1.43 -13.97
C ASN A 10 3.95 2.29 -12.95
N ASP A 11 4.67 3.33 -13.40
CA ASP A 11 5.45 4.20 -12.52
C ASP A 11 4.59 5.34 -11.97
N VAL A 12 4.23 5.24 -10.69
CA VAL A 12 3.44 6.26 -9.99
C VAL A 12 4.15 7.61 -9.96
N ARG A 13 5.49 7.63 -9.96
CA ARG A 13 6.27 8.89 -10.00
C ARG A 13 6.06 9.62 -11.31
N GLU A 14 5.98 8.88 -12.42
CA GLU A 14 5.66 9.43 -13.73
C GLU A 14 4.22 9.96 -13.75
N VAL A 15 3.26 9.20 -13.23
CA VAL A 15 1.86 9.62 -13.14
C VAL A 15 1.72 10.93 -12.37
N VAL A 16 2.37 11.05 -11.21
CA VAL A 16 2.37 12.29 -10.40
C VAL A 16 3.02 13.46 -11.15
N LYS A 17 4.09 13.21 -11.91
CA LYS A 17 4.67 14.25 -12.77
C LYS A 17 3.67 14.75 -13.82
N ARG A 18 2.94 13.85 -14.49
CA ARG A 18 1.88 14.22 -15.45
C ARG A 18 0.77 15.03 -14.79
N ILE A 19 0.35 14.66 -13.57
CA ILE A 19 -0.66 15.41 -12.79
C ILE A 19 -0.19 16.85 -12.53
N LYS A 20 1.07 17.03 -12.11
CA LYS A 20 1.66 18.36 -11.88
C LYS A 20 1.75 19.21 -13.15
N GLN A 21 1.79 18.57 -14.32
CA GLN A 21 1.73 19.22 -15.63
C GLN A 21 0.30 19.47 -16.13
N GLY A 22 -0.72 19.14 -15.33
CA GLY A 22 -2.13 19.40 -15.65
C GLY A 22 -2.87 18.24 -16.30
N ASP A 23 -2.29 17.03 -16.35
CA ASP A 23 -2.98 15.85 -16.88
C ASP A 23 -4.13 15.41 -15.95
N LYS A 24 -5.34 15.80 -16.33
CA LYS A 24 -6.58 15.48 -15.60
C LYS A 24 -6.92 13.99 -15.65
N LYS A 25 -6.53 13.27 -16.71
CA LYS A 25 -6.79 11.83 -16.84
C LYS A 25 -5.89 11.06 -15.88
N ALA A 26 -4.60 11.42 -15.81
CA ALA A 26 -3.67 10.84 -14.84
C ALA A 26 -4.18 11.03 -13.41
N LYS A 27 -4.68 12.24 -13.09
CA LYS A 27 -5.25 12.54 -11.78
C LYS A 27 -6.44 11.66 -11.45
N LEU A 28 -7.42 11.60 -12.35
CA LEU A 28 -8.63 10.78 -12.16
C LEU A 28 -8.29 9.29 -11.94
N VAL A 29 -7.35 8.76 -12.71
CA VAL A 29 -6.97 7.35 -12.63
C VAL A 29 -6.22 7.05 -11.32
N LEU A 30 -5.31 7.93 -10.89
CA LEU A 30 -4.61 7.77 -9.60
C LEU A 30 -5.57 7.89 -8.41
N GLU A 31 -6.51 8.84 -8.46
CA GLU A 31 -7.56 8.98 -7.45
C GLU A 31 -8.48 7.75 -7.40
N ALA A 32 -8.83 7.18 -8.56
CA ALA A 32 -9.62 5.96 -8.63
C ALA A 32 -8.88 4.75 -8.04
N MET A 33 -7.55 4.70 -8.17
CA MET A 33 -6.71 3.69 -7.50
C MET A 33 -6.74 3.88 -5.98
N ALA A 34 -6.53 5.10 -5.49
CA ALA A 34 -6.59 5.41 -4.05
C ALA A 34 -7.98 5.11 -3.46
N TYR A 35 -9.04 5.40 -4.21
CA TYR A 35 -10.42 5.08 -3.84
C TYR A 35 -10.63 3.56 -3.67
N GLN A 36 -10.14 2.75 -4.60
CA GLN A 36 -10.24 1.30 -4.49
C GLN A 36 -9.47 0.77 -3.29
N VAL A 37 -8.25 1.25 -3.05
CA VAL A 37 -7.47 0.87 -1.85
C VAL A 37 -8.23 1.22 -0.57
N ALA A 38 -8.80 2.41 -0.47
CA ALA A 38 -9.59 2.82 0.69
C ALA A 38 -10.84 1.92 0.89
N LYS A 39 -11.50 1.52 -0.20
CA LYS A 39 -12.64 0.60 -0.15
C LYS A 39 -12.24 -0.78 0.38
N GLU A 40 -11.10 -1.32 -0.06
CA GLU A 40 -10.61 -2.62 0.44
C GLU A 40 -10.20 -2.54 1.92
N ILE A 41 -9.61 -1.43 2.36
CA ILE A 41 -9.37 -1.18 3.80
C ILE A 41 -10.68 -1.18 4.58
N GLY A 42 -11.72 -0.50 4.07
CA GLY A 42 -13.06 -0.53 4.67
C GLY A 42 -13.69 -1.92 4.72
N ALA A 43 -13.46 -2.75 3.69
CA ALA A 43 -13.90 -4.14 3.69
C ALA A 43 -13.19 -4.95 4.78
N GLY A 44 -11.87 -4.80 4.92
CA GLY A 44 -11.08 -5.42 6.00
C GLY A 44 -11.55 -4.96 7.39
N ALA A 45 -11.93 -3.68 7.52
CA ALA A 45 -12.45 -3.15 8.76
C ALA A 45 -13.75 -3.85 9.20
N ALA A 46 -14.64 -4.17 8.25
CA ALA A 46 -15.86 -4.93 8.52
C ALA A 46 -15.54 -6.37 8.97
N VAL A 47 -14.53 -7.02 8.37
CA VAL A 47 -14.07 -8.37 8.76
C VAL A 47 -13.60 -8.40 10.22
N LEU A 48 -12.86 -7.36 10.64
CA LEU A 48 -12.36 -7.22 12.01
C LEU A 48 -13.39 -6.63 12.98
N LYS A 49 -14.67 -6.49 12.57
CA LYS A 49 -15.76 -5.92 13.39
C LYS A 49 -15.41 -4.52 13.94
N GLY A 50 -14.64 -3.74 13.19
CA GLY A 50 -14.17 -2.42 13.59
C GLY A 50 -13.12 -2.40 14.72
N GLN A 51 -12.67 -3.55 15.21
CA GLN A 51 -11.63 -3.65 16.24
C GLN A 51 -10.25 -3.62 15.57
N ILE A 52 -9.75 -2.41 15.29
CA ILE A 52 -8.55 -2.20 14.50
C ILE A 52 -7.60 -1.30 15.27
N ASP A 53 -6.42 -1.81 15.63
CA ASP A 53 -5.39 -1.03 16.31
C ASP A 53 -4.71 -0.02 15.38
N ALA A 54 -4.44 -0.43 14.14
CA ALA A 54 -3.84 0.43 13.12
C ALA A 54 -4.09 -0.07 11.70
N ILE A 55 -3.95 0.85 10.74
CA ILE A 55 -3.90 0.60 9.31
C ILE A 55 -2.46 0.90 8.85
N ILE A 56 -1.80 -0.09 8.23
CA ILE A 56 -0.44 0.05 7.72
C ILE A 56 -0.47 0.28 6.21
N LEU A 57 0.09 1.40 5.76
CA LEU A 57 0.36 1.66 4.35
C LEU A 57 1.85 1.40 4.07
N THR A 58 2.13 0.37 3.29
CA THR A 58 3.48 -0.10 2.95
C THR A 58 3.62 -0.34 1.44
N GLY A 59 4.73 -0.90 0.99
CA GLY A 59 5.05 -1.09 -0.42
C GLY A 59 5.68 0.13 -1.07
N GLY A 60 6.20 -0.03 -2.28
CA GLY A 60 6.90 1.05 -3.01
C GLY A 60 6.04 2.30 -3.28
N ILE A 61 4.72 2.18 -3.37
CA ILE A 61 3.83 3.34 -3.61
C ILE A 61 3.69 4.25 -2.38
N ALA A 62 3.94 3.73 -1.17
CA ALA A 62 3.82 4.50 0.07
C ALA A 62 4.87 5.61 0.21
N TYR A 63 5.92 5.63 -0.64
CA TYR A 63 6.81 6.79 -0.76
C TYR A 63 6.12 8.02 -1.37
N ASN A 64 4.96 7.86 -2.01
CA ASN A 64 4.22 8.95 -2.62
C ASN A 64 3.22 9.56 -1.64
N ASN A 65 3.58 10.71 -1.04
CA ASN A 65 2.73 11.41 -0.08
C ASN A 65 1.35 11.82 -0.64
N GLU A 66 1.25 12.17 -1.94
CA GLU A 66 -0.03 12.53 -2.54
C GLU A 66 -1.00 11.34 -2.56
N PHE A 67 -0.53 10.18 -3.01
CA PHE A 67 -1.32 8.94 -2.99
C PHE A 67 -1.68 8.52 -1.57
N VAL A 68 -0.71 8.54 -0.65
CA VAL A 68 -0.93 8.19 0.75
C VAL A 68 -1.98 9.09 1.38
N ASN A 69 -1.93 10.41 1.15
CA ASN A 69 -2.93 11.34 1.66
C ASN A 69 -4.33 11.06 1.09
N MET A 70 -4.45 10.75 -0.20
CA MET A 70 -5.74 10.37 -0.78
C MET A 70 -6.37 9.15 -0.10
N VAL A 71 -5.57 8.14 0.24
CA VAL A 71 -6.06 6.97 0.98
C VAL A 71 -6.39 7.36 2.42
N LYS A 72 -5.45 8.04 3.10
CA LYS A 72 -5.56 8.45 4.50
C LYS A 72 -6.80 9.29 4.78
N ASP A 73 -7.12 10.25 3.91
CA ASP A 73 -8.31 11.11 4.03
C ASP A 73 -9.61 10.30 4.08
N ARG A 74 -9.64 9.11 3.47
CA ARG A 74 -10.81 8.24 3.40
C ARG A 74 -10.89 7.26 4.56
N VAL A 75 -9.76 6.85 5.14
CA VAL A 75 -9.71 5.71 6.09
C VAL A 75 -9.31 6.11 7.51
N SER A 76 -8.85 7.33 7.75
CA SER A 76 -8.41 7.77 9.09
C SER A 76 -9.53 7.80 10.13
N PHE A 77 -10.79 7.79 9.71
CA PHE A 77 -11.92 7.66 10.64
C PHE A 77 -12.04 6.26 11.24
N ILE A 78 -11.41 5.26 10.61
CA ILE A 78 -11.46 3.85 11.02
C ILE A 78 -10.48 3.60 12.17
N SER A 79 -9.21 3.99 12.01
CA SER A 79 -8.17 3.82 13.02
C SER A 79 -6.90 4.63 12.67
N LEU A 80 -5.87 4.53 13.52
CA LEU A 80 -4.54 5.10 13.32
C LEU A 80 -3.92 4.60 12.00
N VAL A 81 -3.54 5.53 11.11
CA VAL A 81 -2.84 5.19 9.86
C VAL A 81 -1.34 5.40 10.02
N MET A 82 -0.57 4.32 9.93
CA MET A 82 0.90 4.35 9.94
C MET A 82 1.45 4.08 8.54
N ILE A 83 2.56 4.74 8.21
CA ILE A 83 3.18 4.68 6.89
C ILE A 83 4.58 4.08 7.05
N TYR A 84 4.79 2.92 6.45
CA TYR A 84 6.07 2.20 6.44
C TYR A 84 6.45 1.88 4.99
N PRO A 85 7.05 2.84 4.26
CA PRO A 85 7.34 2.65 2.84
C PRO A 85 8.40 1.57 2.59
N GLY A 86 8.29 0.89 1.45
CA GLY A 86 9.19 -0.20 1.09
C GLY A 86 8.69 -1.57 1.55
N GLU A 87 9.50 -2.60 1.31
CA GLU A 87 9.08 -4.02 1.46
C GLU A 87 10.12 -4.84 2.26
N GLU A 88 11.35 -4.33 2.44
CA GLU A 88 12.47 -4.96 3.19
C GLU A 88 12.62 -6.48 2.99
N GLU A 89 12.37 -6.95 1.76
CA GLU A 89 12.21 -8.38 1.46
C GLU A 89 13.46 -9.21 1.77
N MET A 90 14.64 -8.71 1.40
CA MET A 90 15.91 -9.43 1.62
C MET A 90 16.21 -9.62 3.11
N LEU A 91 15.90 -8.62 3.93
CA LEU A 91 16.07 -8.72 5.38
C LEU A 91 15.04 -9.69 5.97
N ALA A 92 13.78 -9.60 5.56
CA ALA A 92 12.73 -10.52 6.00
C ALA A 92 13.05 -11.99 5.67
N LEU A 93 13.63 -12.26 4.49
CA LEU A 93 14.11 -13.59 4.10
C LEU A 93 15.29 -14.06 4.96
N CYS A 94 16.26 -13.18 5.19
CA CYS A 94 17.41 -13.47 6.05
C CYS A 94 16.98 -13.79 7.48
N ASP A 95 16.10 -12.96 8.06
CA ASP A 95 15.57 -13.13 9.40
C ASP A 95 14.74 -14.42 9.51
N GLY A 96 13.95 -14.74 8.49
CA GLY A 96 13.22 -16.01 8.42
C GLY A 96 14.14 -17.23 8.48
N ALA A 97 15.20 -17.23 7.67
CA ALA A 97 16.19 -18.31 7.68
C ALA A 97 16.95 -18.37 9.01
N LEU A 98 17.31 -17.21 9.58
CA LEU A 98 18.05 -17.13 10.84
C LEU A 98 17.25 -17.68 12.01
N ARG A 99 15.93 -17.46 12.07
CA ARG A 99 15.07 -18.03 13.13
C ARG A 99 15.06 -19.55 13.11
N VAL A 100 15.05 -20.17 11.93
CA VAL A 100 15.14 -21.63 11.80
C VAL A 100 16.52 -22.13 12.24
N LEU A 101 17.59 -21.49 11.77
CA LEU A 101 18.96 -21.86 12.14
C LEU A 101 19.26 -21.69 13.64
N LYS A 102 18.53 -20.82 14.33
CA LYS A 102 18.61 -20.61 15.78
C LYS A 102 17.63 -21.46 16.60
N GLU A 103 16.86 -22.33 15.96
CA GLU A 103 15.81 -23.14 16.62
C GLU A 103 14.70 -22.28 17.28
N GLU A 104 14.53 -21.02 16.85
CA GLU A 104 13.45 -20.13 17.29
C GLU A 104 12.14 -20.39 16.53
N GLU A 105 12.22 -21.00 15.34
CA GLU A 105 11.09 -21.38 14.49
C GLU A 105 11.35 -22.76 13.87
N VAL A 106 10.34 -23.63 13.82
CA VAL A 106 10.43 -24.96 13.19
C VAL A 106 10.16 -24.84 11.69
N GLU A 107 11.02 -25.44 10.87
CA GLU A 107 10.84 -25.44 9.43
C GLU A 107 9.56 -26.17 9.01
N LYS A 108 8.94 -25.69 7.92
CA LYS A 108 7.80 -26.36 7.30
C LYS A 108 8.26 -27.22 6.14
N VAL A 109 7.83 -28.48 6.13
CA VAL A 109 7.96 -29.38 4.98
C VAL A 109 6.67 -29.28 4.16
N TYR A 110 6.79 -28.86 2.90
CA TYR A 110 5.69 -28.61 1.97
C TYR A 110 5.47 -29.76 0.99
#